data_AF-A0A915LG15-F1
#
_entry.id   AF-A0A915LG15-F1
#
_cell.length_a   1.000
_cell.length_b   1.000
_cell.length_c   1.000
_cell.angle_alpha   90.00
_cell.angle_beta   90.00
_cell.angle_gamma   90.00
#
_symmetry.space_group_name_H-M   'P 1'
#
loop_
_entity.id
_entity.type
_entity.pdbx_description
1 polymer ?
#
loop_
_entity_poly.entity_id
_entity_poly.type
_entity_poly.pdbx_seq_one_letter_code
_entity_poly.pdbx_strand_id
1 'polypeptide(L)'
;MPGLFLHLFEQFSLENFKLTISQGFWRTNLWGYQHVNTGVAGGTELSVKFFDKTKNPYQKWHDFIHLINGLFCTSILGLLPQFIVQPKFNDGWWYGSLGGESVCTENLQSWKRLLPCKKSGLASLLKPTSLLSTRFHSITIEMNKQNRNGHFGNFHLTLISKTVYNYQSFKEFTLQNLFNSKLFLRCPVSIQSQLLIKKSKYFDVILPSFVITQNSQDSDLLVIDLNNSSSLNLNKFRFLAKVDNTQRYTHSPTM
;
A
#
# COMPACT_ATOMS: atom_id res chain seq x y z
N MET A 1 -7.96 -14.79 -10.24
CA MET A 1 -7.69 -14.44 -8.82
C MET A 1 -8.66 -13.43 -8.23
N PRO A 2 -9.16 -12.39 -8.94
CA PRO A 2 -10.21 -11.52 -8.39
C PRO A 2 -11.46 -12.29 -7.94
N GLY A 3 -11.85 -13.34 -8.67
CA GLY A 3 -12.98 -14.21 -8.31
C GLY A 3 -12.85 -14.95 -6.97
N LEU A 4 -11.62 -15.28 -6.54
CA LEU A 4 -11.41 -15.90 -5.22
C LEU A 4 -11.72 -14.89 -4.09
N PHE A 5 -11.39 -13.62 -4.31
CA PHE A 5 -11.63 -12.56 -3.35
C PHE A 5 -13.11 -12.17 -3.28
N LEU A 6 -13.81 -12.22 -4.41
CA LEU A 6 -15.27 -12.07 -4.46
C LEU A 6 -15.95 -13.21 -3.69
N HIS A 7 -15.53 -14.46 -3.92
CA HIS A 7 -16.06 -15.62 -3.21
C HIS A 7 -15.87 -15.50 -1.69
N LEU A 8 -14.70 -15.03 -1.24
CA LEU A 8 -14.44 -14.77 0.18
C LEU A 8 -15.41 -13.74 0.79
N PHE A 9 -15.73 -12.67 0.04
CA PHE A 9 -16.69 -11.67 0.48
C PHE A 9 -18.12 -12.22 0.58
N GLU A 10 -18.52 -13.06 -0.36
CA GLU A 10 -19.84 -13.71 -0.36
C GLU A 10 -19.95 -14.74 0.78
N GLN A 11 -18.97 -15.66 0.87
CA GLN A 11 -18.93 -16.73 1.87
C GLN A 11 -19.00 -16.18 3.30
N PHE A 12 -18.22 -15.12 3.59
CA PHE A 12 -18.19 -14.51 4.91
C PHE A 12 -19.15 -13.33 5.06
N SER A 13 -19.99 -13.03 4.04
CA SER A 13 -20.91 -11.89 4.07
C SER A 13 -20.22 -10.59 4.51
N LEU A 14 -19.08 -10.28 3.90
CA LEU A 14 -18.28 -9.11 4.25
C LEU A 14 -18.87 -7.85 3.62
N GLU A 15 -18.95 -6.79 4.42
CA GLU A 15 -19.20 -5.44 3.94
C GLU A 15 -17.87 -4.74 3.66
N ASN A 16 -16.94 -4.79 4.61
CA ASN A 16 -15.62 -4.16 4.53
C ASN A 16 -14.53 -5.14 5.01
N PHE A 17 -13.38 -5.09 4.36
CA PHE A 17 -12.18 -5.83 4.74
C PHE A 17 -10.95 -4.95 4.53
N LYS A 18 -10.09 -4.88 5.53
CA LYS A 18 -8.79 -4.23 5.44
C LYS A 18 -7.73 -5.03 6.18
N LEU A 19 -6.73 -5.51 5.45
CA LEU A 19 -5.53 -6.12 6.01
C LEU A 19 -4.34 -5.25 5.66
N THR A 20 -3.63 -4.77 6.67
CA THR A 20 -2.37 -4.02 6.52
C THR A 20 -1.26 -4.78 7.23
N ILE A 21 -0.15 -5.01 6.52
CA ILE A 21 1.05 -5.64 7.07
C ILE A 21 2.17 -4.64 6.85
N SER A 22 2.93 -4.31 7.89
CA SER A 22 4.04 -3.38 7.81
C SER A 22 5.29 -3.90 8.51
N GLN A 23 6.43 -3.36 8.11
CA GLN A 23 7.68 -3.50 8.84
C GLN A 23 8.20 -2.09 9.20
N GLY A 24 8.56 -1.92 10.48
CA GLY A 24 8.96 -0.64 11.04
C GLY A 24 7.77 0.22 11.45
N PHE A 25 8.06 1.45 11.89
CA PHE A 25 7.07 2.39 12.39
C PHE A 25 7.04 3.66 11.54
N TRP A 26 5.83 4.15 11.22
CA TRP A 26 5.69 5.43 10.55
C TRP A 26 6.14 6.58 11.46
N ARG A 27 7.18 7.29 11.06
CA ARG A 27 7.70 8.45 11.80
C ARG A 27 7.11 9.73 11.24
N THR A 28 5.92 10.12 11.73
CA THR A 28 5.20 11.33 11.26
C THR A 28 6.03 12.61 11.37
N ASN A 29 6.86 12.72 12.41
CA ASN A 29 7.77 13.85 12.60
C ASN A 29 8.84 13.96 11.49
N LEU A 30 9.27 12.84 10.90
CA LEU A 30 10.30 12.82 9.86
C LEU A 30 9.71 12.77 8.45
N TRP A 31 8.60 12.06 8.26
CA TRP A 31 8.04 11.75 6.94
C TRP A 31 6.75 12.53 6.64
N GLY A 32 6.26 13.29 7.61
CA GLY A 32 4.99 14.01 7.53
C GLY A 32 3.79 13.11 7.77
N TYR A 33 2.62 13.73 7.69
CA TYR A 33 1.35 13.01 7.71
C TYR A 33 1.19 12.16 6.45
N GLN A 34 0.58 11.01 6.65
CA GLN A 34 0.21 10.12 5.56
C GLN A 34 -0.85 10.79 4.69
N HIS A 35 -0.83 10.52 3.38
CA HIS A 35 -1.95 10.91 2.53
C HIS A 35 -3.26 10.29 3.05
N VAL A 36 -4.34 11.07 2.95
CA VAL A 36 -5.65 10.81 3.54
C VAL A 36 -6.12 9.36 3.27
N ASN A 37 -6.71 8.72 4.29
CA ASN A 37 -7.30 7.36 4.30
C ASN A 37 -6.34 6.16 4.26
N THR A 38 -5.04 6.38 4.29
CA THR A 38 -4.09 5.27 4.31
C THR A 38 -3.46 5.16 5.69
N GLY A 39 -4.15 4.55 6.66
CA GLY A 39 -3.52 4.22 7.95
C GLY A 39 -2.24 3.38 7.74
N VAL A 40 -1.30 3.47 8.68
CA VAL A 40 -0.13 2.59 8.73
C VAL A 40 -0.14 1.89 10.07
N ALA A 41 -0.26 0.57 10.02
CA ALA A 41 -0.10 -0.30 11.17
C ALA A 41 1.36 -0.30 11.64
N GLY A 42 1.58 -0.52 12.94
CA GLY A 42 2.86 -1.01 13.45
C GLY A 42 2.83 -2.53 13.53
N GLY A 43 3.30 -3.21 12.47
CA GLY A 43 3.10 -4.65 12.29
C GLY A 43 1.86 -4.94 11.45
N THR A 44 1.03 -5.90 11.87
CA THR A 44 -0.17 -6.30 11.14
C THR A 44 -1.44 -5.82 11.82
N GLU A 45 -2.35 -5.28 11.04
CA GLU A 45 -3.69 -4.89 11.46
C GLU A 45 -4.73 -5.46 10.51
N LEU A 46 -5.82 -5.94 11.10
CA LEU A 46 -6.96 -6.48 10.38
C LEU A 46 -8.23 -5.79 10.89
N SER A 47 -9.02 -5.27 9.97
CA SER A 47 -10.33 -4.68 10.24
C SER A 47 -11.36 -5.31 9.31
N VAL A 48 -12.44 -5.81 9.87
CA VAL A 48 -13.51 -6.48 9.11
C VAL A 48 -14.86 -5.99 9.60
N LYS A 49 -15.78 -5.75 8.67
CA LYS A 49 -17.19 -5.53 8.99
C LYS A 49 -18.01 -6.61 8.30
N PHE A 50 -18.74 -7.37 9.10
CA PHE A 50 -19.70 -8.35 8.60
C PHE A 50 -21.04 -7.66 8.33
N PHE A 51 -21.67 -7.98 7.20
CA PHE A 51 -22.99 -7.47 6.84
C PHE A 51 -24.09 -8.09 7.69
N ASP A 52 -23.93 -9.36 8.06
CA ASP A 52 -24.88 -10.16 8.81
C ASP A 52 -24.51 -10.24 10.30
N LYS A 53 -25.54 -10.17 11.16
CA LYS A 53 -25.40 -10.47 12.58
C LYS A 53 -25.55 -11.98 12.75
N THR A 54 -24.43 -12.70 12.77
CA THR A 54 -24.44 -14.17 12.92
C THR A 54 -24.70 -14.59 14.36
N LYS A 55 -25.28 -15.78 14.54
CA LYS A 55 -25.51 -16.38 15.87
C LYS A 55 -24.20 -16.77 16.58
N ASN A 56 -23.15 -17.10 15.82
CA ASN A 56 -21.83 -17.43 16.35
C ASN A 56 -20.73 -16.63 15.64
N PRO A 57 -20.51 -15.37 16.05
CA PRO A 57 -19.58 -14.50 15.35
C PRO A 57 -18.11 -14.81 15.66
N TYR A 58 -17.81 -15.43 16.80
CA TYR A 58 -16.46 -15.89 17.13
C TYR A 58 -16.00 -17.06 16.25
N GLN A 59 -16.88 -18.03 15.96
CA GLN A 59 -16.56 -19.11 15.02
C GLN A 59 -16.34 -18.56 13.61
N LYS A 60 -17.20 -17.64 13.17
CA LYS A 60 -17.04 -16.98 11.88
C LYS A 60 -15.72 -16.22 11.76
N TRP A 61 -15.33 -15.50 12.81
CA TRP A 61 -14.02 -14.85 12.90
C TRP A 61 -12.88 -15.86 12.88
N HIS A 62 -12.98 -16.96 13.63
CA HIS A 62 -11.99 -18.03 13.65
C HIS A 62 -11.74 -18.59 12.24
N ASP A 63 -12.81 -18.99 11.54
CA ASP A 63 -12.71 -19.59 10.20
C ASP A 63 -12.17 -18.57 9.17
N PHE A 64 -12.57 -17.31 9.32
CA PHE A 64 -12.07 -16.22 8.51
C PHE A 64 -10.56 -16.01 8.68
N ILE A 65 -10.07 -15.99 9.92
CA ILE A 65 -8.64 -15.83 10.23
C ILE A 65 -7.81 -16.96 9.63
N HIS A 66 -8.24 -18.22 9.77
CA HIS A 66 -7.54 -19.36 9.17
C HIS A 66 -7.45 -19.25 7.64
N LEU A 67 -8.54 -18.85 6.99
CA LEU A 67 -8.55 -18.66 5.54
C LEU A 67 -7.61 -17.53 5.10
N ILE A 68 -7.71 -16.34 5.70
CA ILE A 68 -6.84 -15.19 5.36
C ILE A 68 -5.38 -15.52 5.62
N ASN A 69 -5.09 -16.25 6.70
CA ASN A 69 -3.74 -16.68 7.04
C ASN A 69 -3.12 -17.53 5.92
N GLY A 70 -3.86 -18.50 5.41
CA GLY A 70 -3.43 -19.34 4.29
C GLY A 70 -3.36 -18.59 2.95
N LEU A 71 -4.33 -17.72 2.67
CA LEU A 71 -4.40 -16.98 1.41
C LEU A 71 -3.26 -15.97 1.25
N PHE A 72 -2.87 -15.31 2.34
CA PHE A 72 -1.83 -14.28 2.32
C PHE A 72 -0.51 -14.72 2.92
N CYS A 73 -0.37 -15.99 3.28
CA CYS A 73 0.86 -16.54 3.87
C CYS A 73 1.35 -15.68 5.04
N THR A 74 0.42 -15.29 5.91
CA THR A 74 0.71 -14.51 7.11
C THR A 74 0.84 -15.41 8.33
N SER A 75 1.13 -14.83 9.49
CA SER A 75 1.09 -15.48 10.80
C SER A 75 0.01 -14.89 11.73
N ILE A 76 -1.11 -14.42 11.18
CA ILE A 76 -2.18 -13.75 11.93
C ILE A 76 -3.06 -14.71 12.76
N LEU A 77 -2.71 -15.99 12.88
CA LEU A 77 -3.41 -16.89 13.81
C LEU A 77 -3.38 -16.39 15.26
N GLY A 78 -2.40 -15.54 15.60
CA GLY A 78 -2.39 -14.78 16.85
C GLY A 78 -3.56 -13.79 17.00
N LEU A 79 -4.43 -13.59 16.00
CA LEU A 79 -5.65 -12.78 16.08
C LEU A 79 -6.91 -13.61 16.36
N LEU A 80 -6.77 -14.92 16.62
CA LEU A 80 -7.84 -15.72 17.23
C LEU A 80 -8.25 -15.08 18.59
N PRO A 81 -9.41 -15.43 19.19
CA PRO A 81 -10.20 -14.60 20.12
C PRO A 81 -9.52 -13.98 21.36
N GLN A 82 -8.23 -14.23 21.58
CA GLN A 82 -7.39 -13.67 22.64
C GLN A 82 -7.00 -12.19 22.41
N PHE A 83 -6.97 -11.71 21.15
CA PHE A 83 -6.46 -10.36 20.81
C PHE A 83 -7.42 -9.54 19.93
N ILE A 84 -8.71 -9.89 19.96
CA ILE A 84 -9.75 -9.19 19.21
C ILE A 84 -10.39 -8.08 20.04
N VAL A 85 -10.69 -6.96 19.39
CA VAL A 85 -11.49 -5.89 19.97
C VAL A 85 -12.67 -5.63 19.04
N GLN A 86 -13.88 -5.73 19.61
CA GLN A 86 -15.07 -5.14 19.00
C GLN A 86 -15.19 -3.72 19.55
N PRO A 87 -15.02 -2.67 18.72
CA PRO A 87 -15.13 -1.31 19.22
C PRO A 87 -16.57 -1.08 19.70
N LYS A 88 -16.74 -0.65 20.96
CA LYS A 88 -18.05 -0.42 21.58
C LYS A 88 -18.92 0.61 20.82
N PHE A 89 -18.31 1.41 19.94
CA PHE A 89 -18.97 2.43 19.13
C PHE A 89 -19.32 1.98 17.70
N ASN A 90 -19.01 0.73 17.31
CA ASN A 90 -19.08 0.31 15.90
C ASN A 90 -20.07 -0.83 15.64
N ASP A 91 -20.96 -0.59 14.67
CA ASP A 91 -21.96 -1.50 14.10
C ASP A 91 -21.36 -2.78 13.45
N GLY A 92 -20.83 -3.70 14.26
CA GLY A 92 -20.36 -5.00 13.77
C GLY A 92 -18.93 -5.01 13.20
N TRP A 93 -18.08 -4.07 13.61
CA TRP A 93 -16.66 -4.09 13.28
C TRP A 93 -15.85 -5.01 14.19
N TRP A 94 -14.94 -5.74 13.58
CA TRP A 94 -13.94 -6.59 14.23
C TRP A 94 -12.57 -6.03 13.91
N TYR A 95 -11.78 -5.80 14.95
CA TYR A 95 -10.42 -5.30 14.83
C TYR A 95 -9.46 -6.22 15.58
N GLY A 96 -8.31 -6.46 14.97
CA GLY A 96 -7.19 -7.16 15.58
C GLY A 96 -5.87 -6.58 15.11
N SER A 97 -4.87 -6.55 15.99
CA SER A 97 -3.52 -6.09 15.68
C SER A 97 -2.48 -7.07 16.24
N LEU A 98 -1.43 -7.33 15.46
CA LEU A 98 -0.34 -8.23 15.80
C LEU A 98 0.99 -7.60 15.40
N GLY A 99 1.80 -7.21 16.39
CA GLY A 99 3.10 -6.58 16.15
C GLY A 99 4.16 -7.51 15.55
N GLY A 100 4.04 -8.83 15.77
CA GLY A 100 5.04 -9.83 15.36
C GLY A 100 4.99 -10.25 13.88
N GLU A 101 3.96 -9.84 13.14
CA GLU A 101 3.83 -10.17 11.71
C GLU A 101 4.24 -8.97 10.86
N SER A 102 5.29 -9.15 10.06
CA SER A 102 5.84 -8.14 9.15
C SER A 102 5.77 -8.59 7.69
N VAL A 103 6.02 -7.66 6.76
CA VAL A 103 6.06 -8.00 5.33
C VAL A 103 7.22 -8.96 5.06
N CYS A 104 6.96 -10.05 4.34
CA CYS A 104 7.92 -11.05 3.91
C CYS A 104 7.79 -11.29 2.40
N THR A 105 8.64 -12.15 1.84
CA THR A 105 8.60 -12.46 0.40
C THR A 105 7.29 -13.14 -0.01
N GLU A 106 6.77 -14.01 0.84
CA GLU A 106 5.61 -14.85 0.63
C GLU A 106 4.31 -14.03 0.69
N ASN A 107 4.13 -13.21 1.73
CA ASN A 107 2.94 -12.38 1.86
C ASN A 107 2.90 -11.25 0.81
N LEU A 108 4.06 -10.68 0.45
CA LEU A 108 4.18 -9.75 -0.68
C LEU A 108 3.84 -10.43 -2.00
N GLN A 109 4.28 -11.67 -2.22
CA GLN A 109 3.94 -12.41 -3.42
C GLN A 109 2.42 -12.65 -3.50
N SER A 110 1.80 -13.10 -2.42
CA SER A 110 0.33 -13.29 -2.34
C SER A 110 -0.43 -11.99 -2.62
N TRP A 111 0.00 -10.87 -2.03
CA TRP A 111 -0.56 -9.54 -2.32
C TRP A 111 -0.38 -9.15 -3.80
N LYS A 112 0.82 -9.32 -4.37
CA LYS A 112 1.09 -9.01 -5.79
C LYS A 112 0.27 -9.87 -6.74
N ARG A 113 -0.19 -11.05 -6.33
CA ARG A 113 -1.00 -11.90 -7.19
C ARG A 113 -2.39 -11.31 -7.48
N LEU A 114 -2.85 -10.33 -6.68
CA LEU A 114 -4.10 -9.59 -6.88
C LEU A 114 -3.98 -8.49 -7.95
N LEU A 115 -2.77 -8.04 -8.28
CA LEU A 115 -2.56 -7.00 -9.30
C LEU A 115 -2.86 -7.55 -10.70
N PRO A 116 -3.56 -6.78 -11.56
CA PRO A 116 -3.88 -7.21 -12.92
C PRO A 116 -2.65 -7.39 -13.82
N CYS A 117 -1.60 -6.58 -13.62
CA CYS A 117 -0.41 -6.52 -14.48
C CYS A 117 0.88 -6.82 -13.69
N LYS A 118 1.10 -8.05 -13.27
CA LYS A 118 2.21 -8.41 -12.35
C LYS A 118 3.62 -8.08 -12.85
N LYS A 119 3.81 -8.02 -14.17
CA LYS A 119 5.10 -7.82 -14.83
C LYS A 119 5.14 -6.58 -15.74
N SER A 120 4.11 -5.73 -15.73
CA SER A 120 4.04 -4.54 -16.58
C SER A 120 3.46 -3.33 -15.86
N GLY A 121 3.72 -2.13 -16.40
CA GLY A 121 3.34 -0.88 -15.76
C GLY A 121 3.94 -0.71 -14.35
N LEU A 122 3.32 0.12 -13.51
CA LEU A 122 3.84 0.42 -12.17
C LEU A 122 4.01 -0.82 -11.27
N ALA A 123 3.23 -1.86 -11.50
CA ALA A 123 3.33 -3.12 -10.77
C ALA A 123 4.66 -3.85 -11.01
N SER A 124 5.38 -3.59 -12.13
CA SER A 124 6.72 -4.13 -12.38
C SER A 124 7.80 -3.55 -11.44
N LEU A 125 7.50 -2.45 -10.76
CA LEU A 125 8.42 -1.79 -9.81
C LEU A 125 8.43 -2.47 -8.45
N LEU A 126 7.43 -3.29 -8.14
CA LEU A 126 7.26 -3.92 -6.84
C LEU A 126 8.14 -5.17 -6.71
N LYS A 127 9.47 -4.98 -6.68
CA LYS A 127 10.43 -6.07 -6.46
C LYS A 127 10.66 -6.30 -4.96
N PRO A 128 10.60 -7.55 -4.46
CA PRO A 128 10.85 -7.84 -3.05
C PRO A 128 12.18 -7.29 -2.55
N THR A 129 13.27 -7.46 -3.30
CA THR A 129 14.61 -7.00 -2.91
C THR A 129 14.72 -5.48 -2.71
N SER A 130 13.95 -4.69 -3.48
CA SER A 130 13.92 -3.23 -3.33
C SER A 130 12.99 -2.79 -2.20
N LEU A 131 11.83 -3.42 -2.03
CA LEU A 131 10.86 -3.02 -1.03
C LEU A 131 11.29 -3.41 0.39
N LEU A 132 11.73 -4.66 0.57
CA LEU A 132 12.04 -5.23 1.89
C LEU A 132 13.35 -4.71 2.50
N SER A 133 14.20 -4.05 1.70
CA SER A 133 15.45 -3.43 2.16
C SER A 133 15.26 -2.00 2.72
N THR A 134 14.04 -1.47 2.69
CA THR A 134 13.73 -0.11 3.16
C THR A 134 13.46 -0.07 4.67
N ARG A 135 13.64 1.11 5.29
CA ARG A 135 13.45 1.29 6.74
C ARG A 135 12.00 1.14 7.20
N PHE A 136 11.07 1.47 6.31
CA PHE A 136 9.66 1.25 6.54
C PHE A 136 9.04 0.83 5.23
N HIS A 137 8.23 -0.22 5.29
CA HIS A 137 7.39 -0.60 4.18
C HIS A 137 6.11 -1.25 4.67
N SER A 138 5.03 -1.10 3.91
CA SER A 138 3.76 -1.75 4.19
C SER A 138 3.03 -2.14 2.93
N ILE A 139 2.27 -3.21 3.01
CA ILE A 139 1.29 -3.61 2.01
C ILE A 139 -0.09 -3.65 2.66
N THR A 140 -1.07 -3.11 1.96
CA THR A 140 -2.47 -3.08 2.40
C THR A 140 -3.36 -3.61 1.30
N ILE A 141 -4.35 -4.38 1.71
CA ILE A 141 -5.48 -4.83 0.92
C ILE A 141 -6.71 -4.24 1.56
N GLU A 142 -7.44 -3.44 0.82
CA GLU A 142 -8.69 -2.86 1.27
C GLU A 142 -9.76 -3.19 0.24
N MET A 143 -10.87 -3.77 0.69
CA MET A 143 -12.00 -4.04 -0.17
C MET A 143 -13.29 -3.66 0.51
N ASN A 144 -14.09 -2.89 -0.21
CA ASN A 144 -15.35 -2.35 0.27
C ASN A 144 -16.46 -2.70 -0.71
N LYS A 145 -17.57 -3.21 -0.18
CA LYS A 145 -18.81 -3.40 -0.95
C LYS A 145 -19.41 -2.02 -1.23
N GLN A 146 -19.57 -1.65 -2.49
CA GLN A 146 -20.20 -0.39 -2.86
C GLN A 146 -21.72 -0.51 -2.81
N ASN A 147 -22.37 0.46 -2.18
CA ASN A 147 -23.82 0.59 -2.23
C ASN A 147 -24.18 1.51 -3.40
N ARG A 148 -24.63 0.94 -4.53
CA ARG A 148 -25.22 1.71 -5.63
C ARG A 148 -26.70 1.39 -5.70
N ASN A 149 -27.54 2.38 -5.40
CA ASN A 149 -28.99 2.36 -5.62
C ASN A 149 -29.71 1.11 -5.08
N GLY A 150 -29.34 0.61 -3.89
CA GLY A 150 -29.97 -0.56 -3.27
C GLY A 150 -29.61 -1.92 -3.90
N HIS A 151 -28.75 -1.94 -4.93
CA HIS A 151 -28.18 -3.17 -5.48
C HIS A 151 -26.76 -3.37 -4.99
N PHE A 152 -26.63 -4.31 -4.06
CA PHE A 152 -25.39 -4.76 -3.46
C PHE A 152 -24.61 -5.68 -4.42
N GLY A 153 -23.94 -5.14 -5.44
CA GLY A 153 -23.23 -5.97 -6.45
C GLY A 153 -21.81 -5.56 -6.80
N ASN A 154 -21.42 -4.30 -6.57
CA ASN A 154 -20.10 -3.81 -6.97
C ASN A 154 -19.12 -3.81 -5.81
N PHE A 155 -17.90 -4.28 -6.05
CA PHE A 155 -16.83 -4.26 -5.06
C PHE A 155 -15.69 -3.36 -5.54
N HIS A 156 -15.08 -2.66 -4.59
CA HIS A 156 -13.91 -1.82 -4.85
C HIS A 156 -12.71 -2.37 -4.11
N LEU A 157 -11.76 -2.97 -4.85
CA LEU A 157 -10.50 -3.48 -4.32
C LEU A 157 -9.39 -2.43 -4.50
N THR A 158 -8.77 -2.04 -3.40
CA THR A 158 -7.65 -1.11 -3.33
C THR A 158 -6.43 -1.83 -2.77
N LEU A 159 -5.32 -1.75 -3.50
CA LEU A 159 -4.04 -2.33 -3.12
C LEU A 159 -3.05 -1.19 -2.92
N ILE A 160 -2.48 -1.07 -1.72
CA ILE A 160 -1.58 0.03 -1.37
C ILE A 160 -0.24 -0.56 -0.95
N SER A 161 0.84 -0.06 -1.54
CA SER A 161 2.21 -0.34 -1.10
C SER A 161 2.84 0.98 -0.70
N LYS A 162 3.37 1.07 0.52
CA LYS A 162 4.12 2.25 0.98
C LYS A 162 5.53 1.84 1.31
N THR A 163 6.49 2.67 0.96
CA THR A 163 7.90 2.45 1.27
C THR A 163 8.60 3.77 1.57
N VAL A 164 9.57 3.73 2.48
CA VAL A 164 10.40 4.88 2.82
C VAL A 164 11.84 4.58 2.50
N TYR A 165 12.32 5.22 1.44
CA TYR A 165 13.71 5.16 1.03
C TYR A 165 14.53 6.23 1.75
N ASN A 166 15.72 5.86 2.22
CA ASN A 166 16.68 6.84 2.71
C ASN A 166 17.54 7.34 1.54
N TYR A 167 17.36 8.59 1.15
CA TYR A 167 18.09 9.22 0.05
C TYR A 167 19.14 10.24 0.52
N GLN A 168 19.35 10.40 1.83
CA GLN A 168 20.26 11.42 2.39
C GLN A 168 21.71 11.30 1.88
N SER A 169 22.10 10.12 1.37
CA SER A 169 23.42 9.89 0.79
C SER A 169 23.55 10.30 -0.68
N PHE A 170 22.45 10.65 -1.36
CA PHE A 170 22.44 10.91 -2.80
C PHE A 170 22.17 12.39 -3.10
N LYS A 171 23.11 13.04 -3.79
CA LYS A 171 22.92 14.39 -4.36
C LYS A 171 21.85 14.40 -5.46
N GLU A 172 21.76 13.30 -6.20
CA GLU A 172 20.78 13.05 -7.24
C GLU A 172 20.29 11.60 -7.15
N PHE A 173 18.99 11.38 -7.31
CA PHE A 173 18.43 10.05 -7.46
C PHE A 173 17.39 10.00 -8.57
N THR A 174 17.16 8.82 -9.13
CA THR A 174 16.10 8.57 -10.12
C THR A 174 15.09 7.56 -9.59
N LEU A 175 13.93 7.45 -10.24
CA LEU A 175 12.96 6.40 -9.91
C LEU A 175 13.54 4.99 -10.09
N GLN A 176 14.46 4.80 -11.04
CA GLN A 176 15.16 3.53 -11.21
C GLN A 176 16.05 3.21 -10.00
N ASN A 177 16.76 4.21 -9.45
CA ASN A 177 17.58 4.02 -8.25
C ASN A 177 16.72 3.61 -7.06
N LEU A 178 15.52 4.20 -6.90
CA LEU A 178 14.60 3.87 -5.82
C LEU A 178 14.04 2.44 -5.93
N PHE A 179 13.48 2.09 -7.09
CA PHE A 179 12.78 0.81 -7.26
C PHE A 179 13.70 -0.34 -7.69
N ASN A 180 14.96 -0.05 -8.03
CA ASN A 180 15.90 -0.99 -8.66
C ASN A 180 15.24 -1.83 -9.78
N SER A 181 14.38 -1.18 -10.56
CA SER A 181 13.51 -1.81 -11.54
C SER A 181 13.18 -0.85 -12.66
N LYS A 182 13.11 -1.39 -13.88
CA LYS A 182 12.67 -0.66 -15.06
C LYS A 182 11.14 -0.73 -15.16
N LEU A 183 10.53 0.34 -15.64
CA LEU A 183 9.14 0.27 -16.11
C LEU A 183 9.10 -0.51 -17.41
N PHE A 184 8.44 -1.66 -17.41
CA PHE A 184 8.26 -2.47 -18.60
C PHE A 184 6.83 -2.35 -19.10
N LEU A 185 6.65 -1.78 -20.29
CA LEU A 185 5.37 -1.71 -21.00
C LEU A 185 4.25 -1.00 -20.20
N ARG A 186 3.15 -0.67 -20.87
CA ARG A 186 1.92 -0.24 -20.18
C ARG A 186 1.17 -1.45 -19.64
N CYS A 187 0.39 -1.27 -18.60
CA CYS A 187 -0.58 -2.27 -18.19
C CYS A 187 -1.80 -2.20 -19.13
N PRO A 188 -2.05 -3.23 -19.98
CA PRO A 188 -3.06 -3.14 -21.05
C PRO A 188 -4.50 -2.99 -20.56
N VAL A 189 -4.78 -3.39 -19.31
CA VAL A 189 -6.11 -3.28 -18.69
C VAL A 189 -6.25 -2.03 -17.81
N SER A 190 -5.22 -1.19 -17.74
CA SER A 190 -5.27 0.05 -16.96
C SER A 190 -6.01 1.13 -17.73
N ILE A 191 -7.06 1.68 -17.14
CA ILE A 191 -7.75 2.87 -17.68
C ILE A 191 -6.90 4.12 -17.43
N GLN A 192 -6.31 4.21 -16.23
CA GLN A 192 -5.51 5.35 -15.79
C GLN A 192 -4.23 4.85 -15.13
N SER A 193 -3.11 5.50 -15.43
CA SER A 193 -1.83 5.22 -14.78
C SER A 193 -1.12 6.55 -14.57
N GLN A 194 -1.00 6.99 -13.32
CA GLN A 194 -0.47 8.30 -12.99
C GLN A 194 0.67 8.22 -11.99
N LEU A 195 1.64 9.12 -12.15
CA LEU A 195 2.64 9.42 -11.14
C LEU A 195 2.29 10.77 -10.50
N LEU A 196 2.09 10.74 -9.19
CA LEU A 196 1.80 11.93 -8.39
C LEU A 196 3.06 12.29 -7.60
N ILE A 197 3.58 13.49 -7.80
CA ILE A 197 4.76 13.98 -7.10
C ILE A 197 4.39 15.22 -6.30
N LYS A 198 4.51 15.13 -4.98
CA LYS A 198 4.37 16.30 -4.11
C LYS A 198 5.61 17.19 -4.24
N LYS A 199 5.42 18.44 -4.62
CA LYS A 199 6.45 19.47 -4.62
C LYS A 199 7.02 19.60 -3.21
N SER A 200 8.33 19.71 -3.14
CA SER A 200 9.06 19.69 -1.88
C SER A 200 10.11 20.78 -1.87
N LYS A 201 10.34 21.39 -0.71
CA LYS A 201 11.48 22.30 -0.52
C LYS A 201 12.82 21.57 -0.44
N TYR A 202 12.82 20.23 -0.37
CA TYR A 202 14.03 19.44 -0.17
C TYR A 202 14.67 18.93 -1.47
N PHE A 203 13.91 18.86 -2.56
CA PHE A 203 14.43 18.41 -3.84
C PHE A 203 13.72 19.12 -4.99
N ASP A 204 14.46 19.34 -6.09
CA ASP A 204 13.89 19.70 -7.37
C ASP A 204 13.62 18.45 -8.21
N VAL A 205 12.59 18.51 -9.06
CA VAL A 205 12.20 17.41 -9.94
C VAL A 205 12.47 17.82 -11.39
N ILE A 206 13.36 17.10 -12.05
CA ILE A 206 13.60 17.23 -13.49
C ILE A 206 12.80 16.15 -14.19
N LEU A 207 11.81 16.58 -14.99
CA LEU A 207 10.95 15.70 -15.76
C LEU A 207 11.49 15.46 -17.17
N PRO A 208 11.23 14.28 -17.76
CA PRO A 208 11.50 14.05 -19.18
C PRO A 208 10.67 14.98 -20.08
N SER A 209 11.24 15.41 -21.21
CA SER A 209 10.56 16.29 -22.17
C SER A 209 9.26 15.73 -22.77
N PHE A 210 9.07 14.41 -22.76
CA PHE A 210 7.87 13.75 -23.28
C PHE A 210 6.72 13.68 -22.27
N VAL A 211 6.92 14.12 -21.03
CA VAL A 211 5.90 14.05 -19.98
C VAL A 211 4.94 15.22 -20.10
N ILE A 212 3.65 14.90 -20.25
CA ILE A 212 2.57 15.88 -20.16
C ILE A 212 2.24 16.06 -18.67
N THR A 213 2.43 17.28 -18.17
CA THR A 213 2.05 17.64 -16.80
C THR A 213 0.64 18.19 -16.79
N GLN A 214 -0.17 17.72 -15.84
CA GLN A 214 -1.43 18.35 -15.48
C GLN A 214 -1.24 19.00 -14.11
N ASN A 215 -1.53 20.29 -14.02
CA ASN A 215 -1.62 20.93 -12.72
C ASN A 215 -2.91 20.46 -12.04
N SER A 216 -2.78 19.86 -10.86
CA SER A 216 -3.95 19.61 -10.01
C SER A 216 -4.51 20.90 -9.45
N GLN A 217 -5.77 20.87 -8.99
CA GLN A 217 -6.36 21.97 -8.21
C GLN A 217 -5.55 22.27 -6.93
N ASP A 218 -4.82 21.27 -6.42
CA ASP A 218 -3.79 21.45 -5.39
C ASP A 218 -2.48 21.90 -6.05
N SER A 219 -2.02 23.12 -5.73
CA SER A 219 -0.82 23.73 -6.32
C SER A 219 0.48 22.98 -6.00
N ASP A 220 0.46 22.14 -4.96
CA ASP A 220 1.63 21.44 -4.44
C ASP A 220 1.83 20.05 -5.05
N LEU A 221 0.94 19.59 -5.93
CA LEU A 221 1.02 18.28 -6.57
C LEU A 221 1.28 18.41 -8.08
N LEU A 222 2.23 17.62 -8.57
CA LEU A 222 2.48 17.42 -9.99
C LEU A 222 1.86 16.08 -10.41
N VAL A 223 0.94 16.12 -11.37
CA VAL A 223 0.27 14.94 -11.92
C VAL A 223 0.84 14.62 -13.29
N ILE A 224 1.34 13.39 -13.45
CA ILE A 224 1.98 12.91 -14.67
C ILE A 224 1.20 11.70 -15.18
N ASP A 225 0.68 11.79 -16.40
CA ASP A 225 0.00 10.67 -17.07
C ASP A 225 1.02 9.76 -17.77
N LEU A 226 0.97 8.48 -17.43
CA LEU A 226 1.86 7.43 -17.94
C LEU A 226 1.24 6.65 -19.12
N ASN A 227 -0.03 6.89 -19.48
CA ASN A 227 -0.73 6.13 -20.51
C ASN A 227 -0.23 6.41 -21.94
N ASN A 228 0.26 7.64 -22.22
CA ASN A 228 0.63 8.10 -23.56
C ASN A 228 2.13 7.93 -23.90
N SER A 229 2.95 7.48 -22.96
CA SER A 229 4.40 7.38 -23.15
C SER A 229 4.82 5.97 -23.58
N SER A 230 5.20 5.83 -24.86
CA SER A 230 5.66 4.57 -25.48
C SER A 230 6.98 4.03 -24.89
N SER A 231 7.76 4.86 -24.18
CA SER A 231 8.93 4.42 -23.42
C SER A 231 9.11 5.22 -22.11
N LEU A 232 8.56 4.70 -21.01
CA LEU A 232 8.79 5.26 -19.67
C LEU A 232 10.17 4.89 -19.16
N ASN A 233 11.19 5.65 -19.59
CA ASN A 233 12.53 5.49 -19.04
C ASN A 233 12.60 6.18 -17.65
N LEU A 234 12.52 5.38 -16.59
CA LEU A 234 12.58 5.83 -15.20
C LEU A 234 13.87 6.60 -14.84
N ASN A 235 14.98 6.39 -15.56
CA ASN A 235 16.22 7.16 -15.34
C ASN A 235 16.07 8.64 -15.70
N LYS A 236 15.08 8.99 -16.53
CA LYS A 236 14.86 10.38 -16.95
C LYS A 236 14.09 11.21 -15.91
N PHE A 237 13.46 10.56 -14.93
CA PHE A 237 12.83 11.22 -13.78
C PHE A 237 13.91 11.42 -12.72
N ARG A 238 14.50 12.61 -12.67
CA ARG A 238 15.62 12.92 -11.79
C ARG A 238 15.17 13.83 -10.66
N PHE A 239 15.65 13.53 -9.47
CA PHE A 239 15.39 14.28 -8.26
C PHE A 239 16.73 14.80 -7.74
N LEU A 240 16.87 16.12 -7.65
CA LEU A 240 18.07 16.79 -7.19
C LEU A 240 17.87 17.29 -5.76
N ALA A 241 18.66 16.80 -4.82
CA ALA A 241 18.61 17.28 -3.44
C ALA A 241 19.12 18.73 -3.36
N LYS A 242 18.37 19.60 -2.66
CA LYS A 242 18.83 20.97 -2.37
C LYS A 242 19.87 20.91 -1.24
N VAL A 243 20.99 21.61 -1.45
CA VAL A 243 22.25 21.47 -0.70
C VAL A 243 22.15 21.83 0.79
N ASP A 244 21.12 22.56 1.22
CA ASP A 244 20.97 23.03 2.61
C ASP A 244 20.72 21.94 3.66
N ASN A 245 20.57 20.66 3.28
CA ASN A 245 20.27 19.56 4.20
C ASN A 245 21.49 18.74 4.68
N THR A 246 22.71 19.22 4.45
CA THR A 246 23.92 18.60 5.06
C THR A 246 24.09 18.95 6.55
N GLN A 247 23.22 19.77 7.13
CA GLN A 247 23.24 20.02 8.57
C GLN A 247 22.48 18.94 9.36
N ARG A 248 23.28 17.97 9.85
CA ARG A 248 23.17 17.29 11.16
C ARG A 248 21.79 16.71 11.54
N TYR A 249 21.61 15.43 11.23
CA TYR A 249 21.01 14.50 12.20
C TYR A 249 22.10 13.56 12.72
N THR A 250 23.07 14.12 13.45
CA THR A 250 23.89 13.35 14.40
C THR A 250 23.03 13.05 15.62
N HIS A 251 22.10 12.09 15.51
CA HIS A 251 21.66 11.40 16.71
C HIS A 251 22.74 10.37 17.01
N SER A 252 23.52 10.66 18.05
CA SER A 252 24.37 9.68 18.73
C SER A 252 23.55 8.41 18.98
N PRO A 253 24.11 7.21 18.79
CA PRO A 253 23.45 6.01 19.26
C PRO A 253 23.40 6.11 20.79
N THR A 254 22.22 6.40 21.34
CA THR A 254 21.96 6.12 22.73
C THR A 254 21.98 4.60 22.88
N MET A 255 22.96 4.12 23.65
CA MET A 255 23.01 2.75 24.18
C MET A 255 21.72 2.41 24.93
#